data_AF-A0A1B6MG35-F1
#
_entry.id   AF-A0A1B6MG35-F1
#
_cell.length_a   1.000
_cell.length_b   1.000
_cell.length_c   1.000
_cell.angle_alpha   90.00
_cell.angle_beta   90.00
_cell.angle_gamma   90.00
#
_symmetry.space_group_name_H-M   'P 1'
#
loop_
_entity.id
_entity.type
_entity.pdbx_description
1 polymer ?
#
loop_
_entity_poly.entity_id
_entity_poly.type
_entity_poly.pdbx_seq_one_letter_code
_entity_poly.pdbx_strand_id
1 'polypeptide(L)'
;MTVRFTLLGALLLAMLCSSCEGLDTNYKFQLSRDCMNAITSSSNSYSAERGSLLDSYTGKAASNCKAQLNKQKIDQSYITSLKDEVTDAEKQVKTMDNQLYQETQKCGRDEKCKGAAMKKGELKFEDFENKCISDISMIKEDASSELKVYMENCMGS
;
A
#
# COMPACT_ATOMS: atom_id res chain seq x y z
N MET A 1 2.09 -57.04 -18.97
CA MET A 1 1.48 -55.73 -19.29
C MET A 1 1.85 -54.78 -18.17
N THR A 2 2.88 -53.96 -18.41
CA THR A 2 3.56 -53.12 -17.42
C THR A 2 2.90 -51.75 -17.32
N VAL A 3 2.77 -51.26 -16.09
CA VAL A 3 2.17 -49.97 -15.71
C VAL A 3 3.28 -48.90 -15.62
N ARG A 4 2.92 -47.64 -15.93
CA ARG A 4 3.63 -46.37 -15.65
C ARG A 4 4.80 -46.07 -16.62
N PHE A 5 5.00 -44.86 -17.14
CA PHE A 5 5.04 -43.57 -16.46
C PHE A 5 4.80 -42.39 -17.44
N THR A 6 4.21 -41.32 -16.89
CA THR A 6 4.39 -39.91 -17.29
C THR A 6 3.78 -39.42 -18.61
N LEU A 7 2.46 -39.56 -18.73
CA LEU A 7 1.65 -38.41 -19.14
C LEU A 7 1.63 -37.41 -17.98
N LEU A 8 1.63 -36.11 -18.30
CA LEU A 8 1.35 -34.97 -17.39
C LEU A 8 2.50 -34.67 -16.41
N GLY A 9 3.52 -33.88 -16.74
CA GLY A 9 3.45 -32.65 -17.54
C GLY A 9 2.82 -31.46 -16.78
N ALA A 10 2.33 -31.64 -15.55
CA ALA A 10 1.48 -30.62 -14.91
C ALA A 10 1.72 -30.36 -13.41
N LEU A 11 2.70 -31.01 -12.75
CA LEU A 11 2.80 -30.96 -11.28
C LEU A 11 4.12 -30.44 -10.71
N LEU A 12 5.08 -30.04 -11.55
CA LEU A 12 6.44 -29.72 -11.09
C LEU A 12 6.79 -28.24 -11.02
N LEU A 13 5.88 -27.31 -11.29
CA LEU A 13 6.16 -25.86 -11.11
C LEU A 13 5.01 -25.07 -10.47
N ALA A 14 4.12 -25.76 -9.73
CA ALA A 14 2.97 -25.14 -9.07
C ALA A 14 3.22 -24.75 -7.61
N MET A 15 4.44 -24.86 -7.09
CA MET A 15 4.74 -24.50 -5.71
C MET A 15 6.14 -23.92 -5.63
N LEU A 16 6.25 -22.59 -5.66
CA LEU A 16 7.30 -21.76 -5.03
C LEU A 16 7.18 -20.31 -5.55
N CYS A 17 6.02 -19.69 -5.33
CA CYS A 17 5.88 -18.24 -5.22
C CYS A 17 4.60 -18.01 -4.41
N SER A 18 4.75 -18.18 -3.10
CA SER A 18 3.82 -17.64 -2.13
C SER A 18 3.51 -16.19 -2.48
N SER A 19 2.22 -15.93 -2.67
CA SER A 19 1.60 -14.68 -3.06
C SER A 19 2.11 -13.49 -2.23
N CYS A 20 2.96 -12.66 -2.80
CA CYS A 20 2.92 -11.21 -2.54
C CYS A 20 1.88 -10.65 -3.50
N GLU A 21 0.61 -10.64 -3.07
CA GLU A 21 -0.44 -9.92 -3.76
C GLU A 21 -0.14 -8.41 -3.72
N GLY A 22 -0.27 -7.74 -4.86
CA GLY A 22 -0.56 -6.30 -4.90
C GLY A 22 0.60 -5.38 -5.24
N LEU A 23 1.07 -5.40 -6.48
CA LEU A 23 1.47 -4.21 -7.24
C LEU A 23 1.55 -4.63 -8.71
N ASP A 24 0.63 -4.14 -9.54
CA ASP A 24 0.73 -4.31 -10.99
C ASP A 24 1.98 -3.57 -11.47
N THR A 25 3.02 -4.32 -11.81
CA THR A 25 4.39 -3.82 -12.04
C THR A 25 4.59 -3.20 -13.43
N ASN A 26 3.52 -3.02 -14.22
CA ASN A 26 3.60 -2.50 -15.59
C ASN A 26 3.78 -0.97 -15.70
N TYR A 27 4.51 -0.37 -14.77
CA TYR A 27 4.91 1.04 -14.86
C TYR A 27 6.03 1.20 -15.88
N LYS A 28 5.89 2.20 -16.75
CA LYS A 28 6.87 2.49 -17.81
C LYS A 28 8.11 3.18 -17.25
N PHE A 29 7.96 4.01 -16.21
CA PHE A 29 9.06 4.76 -15.61
C PHE A 29 9.37 4.31 -14.17
N GLN A 30 10.63 4.46 -13.77
CA GLN A 30 11.08 4.16 -12.40
C GLN A 30 10.44 5.10 -11.38
N LEU A 31 10.31 6.39 -11.70
CA LEU A 31 9.64 7.38 -10.84
C LEU A 31 8.21 6.96 -10.45
N SER A 32 7.46 6.32 -11.35
CA SER A 32 6.11 5.83 -11.08
C SER A 32 6.13 4.66 -10.08
N ARG A 33 7.13 3.77 -10.20
CA ARG A 33 7.36 2.68 -9.24
C ARG A 33 7.76 3.22 -7.88
N ASP A 34 8.67 4.18 -7.84
CA ASP A 34 9.17 4.76 -6.60
C ASP A 34 8.04 5.48 -5.84
N CYS A 35 7.23 6.27 -6.55
CA CYS A 35 6.05 6.92 -6.00
C CYS A 35 5.07 5.91 -5.39
N MET A 36 4.73 4.84 -6.13
CA MET A 36 3.82 3.82 -5.58
C MET A 36 4.41 3.02 -4.43
N ASN A 37 5.72 2.77 -4.44
CA ASN A 37 6.41 2.14 -3.32
C ASN A 37 6.31 3.02 -2.08
N ALA A 38 6.57 4.33 -2.19
CA ALA A 38 6.47 5.27 -1.07
C ALA A 38 5.04 5.31 -0.47
N ILE A 39 4.02 5.44 -1.33
CA ILE A 39 2.61 5.45 -0.91
C ILE A 39 2.22 4.13 -0.22
N THR A 40 2.58 2.99 -0.85
CA THR A 40 2.26 1.65 -0.32
C THR A 40 2.98 1.37 0.99
N SER A 41 4.26 1.75 1.10
CA SER A 41 5.04 1.62 2.33
C SER A 41 4.47 2.48 3.46
N SER A 42 4.03 3.71 3.16
CA SER A 42 3.37 4.58 4.13
C SER A 42 2.08 3.96 4.67
N SER A 43 1.21 3.43 3.79
CA SER A 43 -0.02 2.75 4.20
C SER A 43 0.27 1.48 5.02
N ASN A 44 1.19 0.63 4.56
CA ASN A 44 1.51 -0.64 5.22
C ASN A 44 2.17 -0.48 6.61
N SER A 45 2.77 0.68 6.89
CA SER A 45 3.34 0.98 8.22
C SER A 45 2.29 1.00 9.34
N TYR A 46 1.01 1.27 9.01
CA TYR A 46 -0.06 1.37 9.98
C TYR A 46 -0.24 0.11 10.85
N SER A 47 -0.08 -1.09 10.26
CA SER A 47 -0.24 -2.35 11.01
C SER A 47 0.78 -2.46 12.17
N ALA A 48 2.03 -2.03 11.91
CA ALA A 48 3.08 -2.03 12.91
C ALA A 48 2.88 -0.91 13.95
N GLU A 49 2.49 0.29 13.52
CA GLU A 49 2.16 1.42 14.40
C GLU A 49 1.00 1.08 15.35
N ARG A 50 -0.07 0.50 14.80
CA ARG A 50 -1.22 -0.05 15.54
C ARG A 50 -0.78 -1.09 16.57
N GLY A 51 0.04 -2.05 16.16
CA GLY A 51 0.56 -3.09 17.04
C GLY A 51 1.32 -2.48 18.22
N SER A 52 2.26 -1.57 17.92
CA SER A 52 3.06 -0.87 18.93
C SER A 52 2.20 -0.06 19.90
N LEU A 53 1.20 0.67 19.40
CA LEU A 53 0.24 1.40 20.22
C LEU A 53 -0.51 0.47 21.18
N LEU A 54 -1.08 -0.62 20.66
CA LEU A 54 -1.81 -1.57 21.49
C LEU A 54 -0.91 -2.24 22.52
N ASP A 55 0.32 -2.60 22.14
CA ASP A 55 1.29 -3.24 23.04
C ASP A 55 1.73 -2.34 24.21
N SER A 56 1.61 -1.02 24.07
CA SER A 56 1.82 -0.09 25.20
C SER A 56 0.80 -0.26 26.34
N TYR A 57 -0.40 -0.79 26.04
CA TYR A 57 -1.42 -1.11 27.04
C TYR A 57 -1.22 -2.53 27.57
N THR A 58 -1.02 -2.66 28.89
CA THR A 58 -0.65 -3.92 29.54
C THR A 58 -1.63 -4.33 30.64
N GLY A 59 -1.54 -5.59 31.09
CA GLY A 59 -2.39 -6.14 32.16
C GLY A 59 -3.68 -6.82 31.66
N LYS A 60 -4.39 -7.46 32.60
CA LYS A 60 -5.56 -8.30 32.28
C LYS A 60 -6.71 -7.52 31.64
N ALA A 61 -6.97 -6.30 32.12
CA ALA A 61 -7.98 -5.41 31.53
C ALA A 61 -7.63 -5.06 30.08
N ALA A 62 -6.38 -4.65 29.81
CA ALA A 62 -5.91 -4.37 28.44
C ALA A 62 -6.06 -5.57 27.51
N SER A 63 -5.71 -6.79 27.97
CA SER A 63 -5.88 -8.01 27.17
C SER A 63 -7.35 -8.26 26.80
N ASN A 64 -8.28 -8.05 27.74
CA ASN A 64 -9.71 -8.17 27.47
C ASN A 64 -10.19 -7.10 26.48
N CYS A 65 -9.75 -5.86 26.63
CA CYS A 65 -10.08 -4.76 25.73
C CYS A 65 -9.58 -5.00 24.31
N LYS A 66 -8.32 -5.42 24.13
CA LYS A 66 -7.78 -5.80 22.81
C LYS A 66 -8.59 -6.91 22.15
N ALA A 67 -9.03 -7.90 22.92
CA ALA A 67 -9.88 -8.99 22.41
C ALA A 67 -11.25 -8.47 21.95
N GLN A 68 -11.85 -7.56 22.69
CA GLN A 68 -13.12 -6.93 22.31
C GLN A 68 -12.97 -6.01 21.08
N LEU A 69 -11.91 -5.20 21.03
CA LEU A 69 -11.56 -4.34 19.90
C LEU A 69 -11.52 -5.13 18.59
N ASN A 70 -10.75 -6.23 18.59
CA ASN A 70 -10.62 -7.09 17.41
C ASN A 70 -11.94 -7.77 17.05
N LYS A 71 -12.78 -8.12 18.03
CA LYS A 71 -14.11 -8.71 17.79
C LYS A 71 -15.08 -7.70 17.18
N GLN A 72 -15.04 -6.45 17.64
CA GLN A 72 -15.91 -5.37 17.20
C GLN A 72 -15.44 -4.70 15.91
N LYS A 73 -14.20 -4.97 15.48
CA LYS A 73 -13.60 -4.42 14.24
C LYS A 73 -13.62 -2.89 14.23
N ILE A 74 -13.39 -2.27 15.39
CA ILE A 74 -13.53 -0.82 15.60
C ILE A 74 -12.67 -0.04 14.60
N ASP A 75 -11.46 -0.49 14.35
CA ASP A 75 -10.52 0.20 13.47
C ASP A 75 -10.45 -0.38 12.04
N GLN A 76 -11.37 -1.28 11.70
CA GLN A 76 -11.39 -1.95 10.40
C GLN A 76 -11.76 -0.98 9.26
N SER A 77 -12.57 0.04 9.55
CA SER A 77 -12.90 1.10 8.59
C SER A 77 -11.62 1.82 8.11
N TYR A 78 -10.70 2.15 9.02
CA TYR A 78 -9.44 2.80 8.68
C TYR A 78 -8.53 1.89 7.85
N ILE A 79 -8.47 0.59 8.15
CA ILE A 79 -7.73 -0.37 7.32
C ILE A 79 -8.30 -0.40 5.90
N THR A 80 -9.62 -0.31 5.74
CA THR A 80 -10.25 -0.21 4.42
C THR A 80 -9.91 1.13 3.76
N SER A 81 -10.04 2.25 4.46
CA SER A 81 -9.70 3.58 3.92
C SER A 81 -8.25 3.68 3.45
N LEU A 82 -7.30 3.09 4.18
CA LEU A 82 -5.89 3.01 3.79
C LEU A 82 -5.68 2.19 2.51
N LYS A 83 -6.45 1.11 2.30
CA LYS A 83 -6.40 0.31 1.08
C LYS A 83 -7.05 1.02 -0.10
N ASP A 84 -8.14 1.72 0.14
CA ASP A 84 -8.84 2.50 -0.87
C ASP A 84 -7.93 3.63 -1.38
N GLU A 85 -7.24 4.33 -0.47
CA GLU A 85 -6.28 5.39 -0.82
C GLU A 85 -5.13 4.85 -1.68
N VAL A 86 -4.54 3.69 -1.32
CA VAL A 86 -3.50 3.03 -2.14
C VAL A 86 -4.04 2.62 -3.51
N THR A 87 -5.26 2.09 -3.56
CA THR A 87 -5.90 1.64 -4.80
C THR A 87 -6.18 2.82 -5.74
N ASP A 88 -6.65 3.94 -5.20
CA ASP A 88 -6.91 5.15 -5.98
C ASP A 88 -5.61 5.85 -6.39
N ALA A 89 -4.59 5.82 -5.53
CA ALA A 89 -3.24 6.24 -5.91
C ALA A 89 -2.69 5.42 -7.08
N GLU A 90 -2.85 4.09 -7.06
CA GLU A 90 -2.38 3.21 -8.14
C GLU A 90 -3.00 3.60 -9.50
N LYS A 91 -4.32 3.87 -9.53
CA LYS A 91 -5.01 4.31 -10.75
C LYS A 91 -4.47 5.65 -11.26
N GLN A 92 -4.21 6.59 -10.35
CA GLN A 92 -3.71 7.93 -10.70
C GLN A 92 -2.26 7.88 -11.18
N VAL A 93 -1.39 7.13 -10.50
CA VAL A 93 0.01 6.92 -10.92
C VAL A 93 0.07 6.23 -12.28
N LYS A 94 -0.75 5.20 -12.55
CA LYS A 94 -0.84 4.58 -13.89
C LYS A 94 -1.26 5.59 -14.96
N THR A 95 -2.17 6.51 -14.62
CA THR A 95 -2.61 7.56 -15.55
C THR A 95 -1.48 8.55 -15.83
N MET A 96 -0.77 9.01 -14.79
CA MET A 96 0.36 9.91 -14.90
C MET A 96 1.55 9.28 -15.64
N ASP A 97 1.84 8.00 -15.39
CA ASP A 97 2.90 7.23 -16.07
C ASP A 97 2.63 7.14 -17.57
N ASN A 98 1.38 6.84 -17.95
CA ASN A 98 0.97 6.82 -19.34
C ASN A 98 1.01 8.22 -19.98
N GLN A 99 0.60 9.27 -19.27
CA GLN A 99 0.70 10.65 -19.78
C GLN A 99 2.15 11.05 -20.03
N LEU A 100 3.05 10.76 -19.08
CA LEU A 100 4.48 11.03 -19.24
C LEU A 100 5.06 10.24 -20.41
N TYR A 101 4.63 8.99 -20.60
CA TYR A 101 5.04 8.19 -21.74
C TYR A 101 4.62 8.83 -23.06
N GLN A 102 3.36 9.28 -23.17
CA GLN A 102 2.91 9.97 -24.38
C GLN A 102 3.64 11.30 -24.60
N GLU A 103 3.92 12.07 -23.55
CA GLU A 103 4.70 13.32 -23.64
C GLU A 103 6.13 13.06 -24.13
N THR A 104 6.81 12.04 -23.59
CA THR A 104 8.17 11.66 -24.00
C THR A 104 8.23 11.08 -25.41
N GLN A 105 7.22 10.34 -25.86
CA GLN A 105 7.14 9.84 -27.23
C GLN A 105 7.01 10.98 -28.26
N LYS A 106 6.27 12.04 -27.94
CA LYS A 106 6.14 13.23 -28.82
C LYS A 106 7.47 13.93 -29.08
N CYS A 107 8.45 13.77 -28.19
CA CYS A 107 9.80 14.31 -28.37
C CYS A 107 10.65 13.54 -29.41
N GLY A 108 10.24 12.33 -29.82
CA GLY A 108 10.97 11.53 -30.81
C GLY A 108 12.42 11.24 -30.38
N ARG A 109 13.41 11.79 -31.10
CA ARG A 109 14.86 11.65 -30.81
C ARG A 109 15.47 12.87 -30.10
N ASP A 110 14.68 13.89 -29.78
CA ASP A 110 15.19 15.07 -29.07
C ASP A 110 15.36 14.78 -27.58
N GLU A 111 16.60 14.51 -27.17
CA GLU A 111 16.96 14.20 -25.78
C GLU A 111 16.75 15.39 -24.82
N LYS A 112 16.85 16.64 -25.29
CA LYS A 112 16.55 17.81 -24.44
C LYS A 112 15.06 17.90 -24.16
N CYS A 113 14.23 17.65 -25.18
CA CYS A 113 12.77 17.58 -25.02
C CYS A 113 12.38 16.45 -24.05
N LYS A 114 12.95 15.25 -24.22
CA LYS A 114 12.69 14.12 -23.30
C LYS A 114 13.11 14.45 -21.87
N GLY A 115 14.29 15.02 -21.67
CA GLY A 115 14.78 15.44 -20.36
C GLY A 115 13.84 16.45 -19.69
N ALA A 116 13.35 17.43 -20.43
CA ALA A 116 12.38 18.40 -19.93
C ALA A 116 11.03 17.76 -19.56
N ALA A 117 10.53 16.82 -20.38
CA ALA A 117 9.31 16.07 -20.09
C ALA A 117 9.47 15.21 -18.83
N MET A 118 10.59 14.51 -18.69
CA MET A 118 10.91 13.69 -17.50
C MET A 118 10.97 14.54 -16.23
N LYS A 119 11.65 15.69 -16.27
CA LYS A 119 11.72 16.62 -15.12
C LYS A 119 10.36 17.17 -14.71
N LYS A 120 9.50 17.48 -15.69
CA LYS A 120 8.11 17.89 -15.43
C LYS A 120 7.30 16.74 -14.82
N GLY A 121 7.53 15.51 -15.29
CA GLY A 121 6.94 14.31 -14.72
C GLY A 121 7.34 14.15 -13.26
N GLU A 122 8.63 14.17 -12.96
CA GLU A 122 9.19 14.07 -11.60
C GLU A 122 8.48 14.99 -10.60
N LEU A 123 8.39 16.29 -10.92
CA LEU A 123 7.69 17.25 -10.06
C LEU A 123 6.22 16.89 -9.81
N LYS A 124 5.50 16.42 -10.83
CA LYS A 124 4.10 16.01 -10.67
C LYS A 124 3.96 14.77 -9.79
N PHE A 125 4.88 13.81 -9.92
CA PHE A 125 4.87 12.61 -9.11
C PHE A 125 5.24 12.91 -7.66
N GLU A 126 6.21 13.79 -7.43
CA GLU A 126 6.56 14.28 -6.09
C GLU A 126 5.38 14.99 -5.41
N ASP A 127 4.72 15.92 -6.11
CA ASP A 127 3.53 16.61 -5.59
C ASP A 127 2.40 15.64 -5.25
N PHE A 128 2.17 14.64 -6.12
CA PHE A 128 1.14 13.63 -5.92
C PHE A 128 1.48 12.69 -4.74
N GLU A 129 2.71 12.21 -4.67
CA GLU A 129 3.22 11.38 -3.58
C GLU A 129 3.04 12.08 -2.23
N ASN A 130 3.50 13.33 -2.12
CA ASN A 130 3.40 14.12 -0.89
C ASN A 130 1.95 14.27 -0.43
N LYS A 131 1.03 14.49 -1.37
CA LYS A 131 -0.40 14.58 -1.07
C LYS A 131 -0.94 13.25 -0.53
N CYS A 132 -0.73 12.14 -1.23
CA CYS A 132 -1.22 10.84 -0.78
C CYS A 132 -0.59 10.42 0.56
N ILE A 133 0.70 10.70 0.79
CA ILE A 133 1.35 10.44 2.08
C ILE A 133 0.72 11.28 3.19
N SER A 134 0.39 12.54 2.93
CA SER A 134 -0.32 13.40 3.89
C SER A 134 -1.70 12.83 4.23
N ASP A 135 -2.49 12.44 3.22
CA ASP A 135 -3.83 11.88 3.42
C ASP A 135 -3.78 10.56 4.20
N ILE A 136 -2.84 9.66 3.86
CA ILE A 136 -2.56 8.43 4.61
C ILE A 136 -2.19 8.76 6.07
N SER A 137 -1.33 9.75 6.30
CA SER A 137 -0.89 10.12 7.65
C SER A 137 -2.06 10.58 8.51
N MET A 138 -2.97 11.41 7.96
CA MET A 138 -4.19 11.83 8.64
C MET A 138 -5.08 10.63 9.02
N ILE A 139 -5.29 9.68 8.10
CA ILE A 139 -6.07 8.46 8.37
C ILE A 139 -5.44 7.66 9.51
N LYS A 140 -4.11 7.51 9.53
CA LYS A 140 -3.39 6.79 10.60
C LYS A 140 -3.49 7.50 11.94
N GLU A 141 -3.42 8.83 11.96
CA GLU A 141 -3.57 9.64 13.17
C GLU A 141 -4.97 9.52 13.77
N ASP A 142 -6.01 9.63 12.94
CA ASP A 142 -7.41 9.48 13.36
C ASP A 142 -7.64 8.07 13.92
N ALA A 143 -7.18 7.04 13.21
CA ALA A 143 -7.28 5.66 13.66
C ALA A 143 -6.57 5.43 15.00
N SER A 144 -5.37 5.98 15.16
CA SER A 144 -4.60 5.88 16.40
C SER A 144 -5.28 6.60 17.56
N SER A 145 -5.91 7.75 17.31
CA SER A 145 -6.67 8.49 18.30
C SER A 145 -7.89 7.70 18.77
N GLU A 146 -8.66 7.13 17.85
CA GLU A 146 -9.83 6.31 18.19
C GLU A 146 -9.46 5.05 18.96
N LEU A 147 -8.36 4.38 18.59
CA LEU A 147 -7.82 3.23 19.31
C LEU A 147 -7.43 3.60 20.76
N LYS A 148 -6.80 4.76 20.98
CA LYS A 148 -6.46 5.25 22.33
C LYS A 148 -7.71 5.47 23.16
N VAL A 149 -8.68 6.22 22.62
CA VAL A 149 -9.95 6.51 23.31
C VAL A 149 -10.68 5.22 23.67
N TYR A 150 -10.73 4.25 22.76
CA TYR A 150 -11.31 2.95 23.05
C TYR A 150 -10.58 2.23 24.21
N MET A 151 -9.26 2.13 24.13
CA MET A 151 -8.47 1.42 25.13
C MET A 151 -8.58 2.07 26.51
N GLU A 152 -8.53 3.39 26.59
CA GLU A 152 -8.66 4.15 27.83
C GLU A 152 -10.05 3.98 28.46
N ASN A 153 -11.12 4.09 27.65
CA ASN A 153 -12.48 3.89 28.14
C ASN A 153 -12.74 2.46 28.59
N CYS A 154 -12.28 1.47 27.81
CA CYS A 154 -12.47 0.06 28.14
C CYS A 154 -11.69 -0.36 29.39
N MET A 155 -10.48 0.16 29.59
CA MET A 155 -9.66 -0.15 30.77
C MET A 155 -10.06 0.63 32.02
N GLY A 156 -10.69 1.79 31.87
CA GLY A 156 -11.25 2.59 32.97
C GLY A 156 -12.63 2.14 33.44
N SER A 157 -13.26 1.19 32.75
CA SER A 157 -14.59 0.62 33.06
C SER A 157 -14.54 -0.62 33.94
#